data_AF-A0A955DSG4-F1
#
_entry.id   AF-A0A955DSG4-F1
#
_cell.length_a   1.000
_cell.length_b   1.000
_cell.length_c   1.000
_cell.angle_alpha   90.00
_cell.angle_beta   90.00
_cell.angle_gamma   90.00
#
_symmetry.space_group_name_H-M   'P 1'
#
loop_
_entity.id
_entity.type
_entity.pdbx_description
1 polymer ?
#
loop_
_entity_poly.entity_id
_entity_poly.type
_entity_poly.pdbx_seq_one_letter_code
_entity_poly.pdbx_strand_id
1 'polypeptide(L)' 'LELEGKVYDAQMPGAPWANDQQVADLLTFIRRSWGNDGEPIEASSVTIERARIGGRMVPWSVEELEAIGD' A
#
# COMPACT_ATOMS: atom_id res chain seq x y z
N LEU A 1 2.42 -15.06 -4.04
CA LEU A 1 3.61 -14.31 -3.55
C LEU A 1 4.30 -15.16 -2.50
N GLU A 2 5.60 -15.43 -2.62
CA GLU A 2 6.37 -16.14 -1.59
C GLU A 2 7.37 -15.17 -0.98
N LEU A 3 7.35 -15.02 0.35
CA LEU A 3 8.25 -14.13 1.08
C LEU A 3 8.68 -14.83 2.36
N GLU A 4 9.99 -14.92 2.60
CA GLU A 4 10.57 -15.58 3.79
C GLU A 4 10.00 -16.99 4.07
N GLY A 5 9.76 -17.78 3.02
CA GLY A 5 9.23 -19.15 3.12
C GLY A 5 7.74 -19.24 3.46
N LYS A 6 7.02 -18.11 3.44
CA LYS A 6 5.56 -18.07 3.56
C LYS A 6 4.92 -17.80 2.20
N VAL A 7 3.94 -18.63 1.85
CA VAL A 7 3.14 -18.47 0.63
C VAL A 7 1.89 -17.64 0.93
N TYR A 8 1.75 -16.53 0.21
CA TYR A 8 0.58 -15.67 0.18
C TYR A 8 -0.11 -15.83 -1.18
N ASP A 9 -1.22 -16.57 -1.19
CA ASP A 9 -2.02 -16.88 -2.41
C ASP A 9 -3.36 -16.14 -2.43
N ALA A 10 -3.53 -15.14 -1.56
CA ALA A 10 -4.72 -14.31 -1.52
C ALA A 10 -4.59 -13.13 -2.50
N GLN A 11 -5.68 -12.82 -3.20
CA GLN A 11 -5.79 -11.57 -3.95
C GLN A 11 -6.36 -10.46 -3.05
N MET A 12 -5.71 -9.30 -3.06
CA MET A 12 -6.24 -8.09 -2.46
C MET A 12 -6.80 -7.18 -3.56
N PRO A 13 -8.12 -7.17 -3.81
CA PRO A 13 -8.70 -6.23 -4.77
C PRO A 13 -8.52 -4.79 -4.28
N GLY A 14 -8.54 -3.85 -5.23
CA GLY A 14 -8.55 -2.43 -4.90
C GLY A 14 -9.74 -2.10 -4.01
N ALA A 15 -9.48 -1.55 -2.83
CA ALA A 15 -10.54 -1.20 -1.90
C ALA A 15 -11.31 0.06 -2.40
N PRO A 16 -12.64 0.10 -2.21
CA PRO A 16 -13.50 1.17 -2.73
C PRO A 16 -13.42 2.41 -1.83
N TRP A 17 -12.30 3.12 -1.87
CA TRP A 17 -12.11 4.35 -1.09
C TRP A 17 -12.82 5.54 -1.74
N ALA A 18 -13.43 6.41 -0.91
CA ALA A 18 -14.15 7.57 -1.42
C ALA A 18 -13.21 8.72 -1.84
N ASN A 19 -12.05 8.86 -1.19
CA ASN A 19 -11.06 9.90 -1.47
C ASN A 19 -9.65 9.54 -0.94
N ASP A 20 -8.66 10.36 -1.26
CA ASP A 20 -7.26 10.17 -0.86
C ASP A 20 -7.01 10.34 0.64
N GLN A 21 -7.80 11.18 1.31
CA GLN A 21 -7.69 11.38 2.75
C GLN A 21 -8.00 10.11 3.54
N GLN A 22 -9.06 9.37 3.16
CA GLN A 22 -9.41 8.12 3.82
C GLN A 22 -8.30 7.05 3.71
N VAL A 23 -7.63 7.00 2.56
CA VAL A 23 -6.48 6.11 2.37
C VAL A 23 -5.33 6.53 3.27
N ALA A 24 -5.03 7.83 3.32
CA ALA A 24 -3.96 8.39 4.14
C ALA A 24 -4.20 8.13 5.63
N ASP A 25 -5.43 8.34 6.11
CA ASP A 25 -5.83 8.12 7.50
C ASP A 25 -5.70 6.64 7.89
N LEU A 26 -6.18 5.72 7.04
CA LEU A 26 -6.09 4.29 7.30
C LEU A 26 -4.64 3.80 7.32
N LEU A 27 -3.82 4.24 6.35
CA LEU A 27 -2.41 3.87 6.30
C LEU A 27 -1.66 4.43 7.52
N THR A 28 -1.98 5.65 7.94
CA THR A 28 -1.45 6.24 9.18
C THR A 28 -1.84 5.42 10.40
N PHE A 29 -3.11 5.03 10.52
CA PHE A 29 -3.58 4.16 11.59
C PHE A 29 -2.80 2.85 11.63
N ILE A 30 -2.61 2.18 10.49
CA ILE A 30 -1.83 0.94 10.39
C ILE A 30 -0.37 1.17 10.81
N ARG A 31 0.28 2.24 10.30
CA ARG A 31 1.68 2.60 10.60
C ARG A 31 1.94 2.99 12.05
N ARG A 32 0.90 3.34 12.80
CA ARG A 32 0.97 3.71 14.23
C ARG A 32 0.35 2.67 15.17
N SER A 33 -0.19 1.59 14.62
CA SER A 33 -0.84 0.52 15.39
C SER A 33 0.08 -0.69 15.52
N TRP A 34 -0.23 -1.56 16.48
CA TRP A 34 0.40 -2.88 16.65
C TRP A 34 1.94 -2.84 16.81
N GLY A 35 2.47 -1.76 17.41
CA GLY A 35 3.91 -1.60 17.63
C GLY A 35 4.68 -1.06 16.43
N ASN A 36 3.99 -0.66 15.36
CA ASN A 36 4.61 0.06 14.23
C ASN A 36 4.97 1.50 14.63
N ASP A 37 6.06 2.03 14.07
CA ASP A 37 6.53 3.41 14.30
C ASP A 37 6.73 4.19 12.98
N GLY A 38 5.86 3.94 12.01
CA GLY A 38 5.92 4.64 10.74
C GLY A 38 5.38 6.07 10.84
N GLU A 39 6.02 7.01 10.14
CA GLU A 39 5.49 8.38 10.02
C GLU A 39 4.08 8.42 9.41
N PRO A 40 3.27 9.45 9.73
CA PRO A 40 1.94 9.62 9.13
C PRO A 40 2.04 9.77 7.61
N ILE A 41 0.99 9.35 6.92
CA ILE A 41 0.85 9.52 5.48
C ILE A 41 0.00 10.75 5.22
N GLU A 42 0.51 11.66 4.40
CA GLU A 42 -0.23 12.81 3.90
C GLU A 42 -1.11 12.43 2.70
N ALA A 43 -2.27 13.07 2.57
CA ALA A 43 -3.17 12.84 1.45
C ALA A 43 -2.52 13.18 0.08
N SER A 44 -1.62 14.17 0.04
CA SER A 44 -0.88 14.54 -1.17
C SER A 44 0.00 13.39 -1.69
N SER A 45 0.63 12.62 -0.79
CA SER A 45 1.39 11.43 -1.16
C SER A 45 0.51 10.39 -1.83
N VAL A 46 -0.71 10.18 -1.32
CA VAL A 46 -1.68 9.27 -1.94
C VAL A 46 -2.09 9.77 -3.33
N THR A 47 -2.33 11.06 -3.50
CA THR A 47 -2.68 11.65 -4.80
C THR A 47 -1.58 11.42 -5.84
N ILE A 48 -0.31 11.65 -5.47
CA ILE A 48 0.85 11.43 -6.34
C ILE A 48 0.92 9.96 -6.77
N GLU A 49 0.83 9.05 -5.81
CA GLU A 49 0.88 7.61 -6.10
C GLU A 49 -0.32 7.14 -6.93
N ARG A 50 -1.53 7.64 -6.65
CA ARG A 50 -2.71 7.33 -7.47
C ARG A 50 -2.51 7.75 -8.93
N ALA A 51 -1.91 8.92 -9.18
CA ALA A 51 -1.61 9.37 -10.53
C ALA A 51 -0.54 8.47 -11.21
N ARG A 52 0.42 7.95 -10.43
CA ARG A 52 1.52 7.11 -10.92
C ARG A 52 1.07 5.67 -11.24
N ILE A 53 0.25 5.06 -10.37
CA ILE A 53 -0.04 3.61 -10.40
C ILE A 53 -1.53 3.24 -10.36
N GLY A 54 -2.46 4.21 -10.32
CA GLY A 54 -3.88 3.96 -10.09
C GLY A 54 -4.63 3.18 -11.18
N GLY A 55 -4.06 3.07 -12.39
CA GLY A 55 -4.62 2.26 -13.49
C GLY A 55 -4.20 0.79 -13.49
N ARG A 56 -3.40 0.36 -12.50
CA ARG A 56 -2.87 -1.01 -12.45
C ARG A 56 -3.97 -2.02 -12.14
N MET A 57 -4.09 -3.03 -12.98
CA MET A 57 -5.09 -4.11 -12.86
C MET A 57 -4.48 -5.48 -12.51
N VAL A 58 -3.15 -5.54 -12.40
CA VAL A 58 -2.40 -6.76 -12.07
C VAL A 58 -1.83 -6.67 -10.65
N PRO A 59 -1.78 -7.77 -9.88
CA PRO A 59 -1.13 -7.79 -8.57
C PRO A 59 0.34 -7.38 -8.65
N TRP A 60 0.89 -6.90 -7.53
CA TRP A 60 2.31 -6.61 -7.39
C TRP A 60 3.12 -7.91 -7.24
N SER A 61 4.29 -7.98 -7.87
CA SER A 61 5.28 -9.03 -7.64
C SER A 61 6.23 -8.67 -6.49
N VAL A 62 6.99 -9.64 -5.98
CA VAL A 62 7.99 -9.38 -4.92
C VAL A 62 9.04 -8.40 -5.42
N GLU A 63 9.54 -8.64 -6.63
CA GLU A 63 10.60 -7.85 -7.27
C GLU A 63 10.17 -6.39 -7.48
N GLU A 64 8.90 -6.15 -7.83
CA GLU A 64 8.38 -4.80 -7.97
C GLU A 64 8.28 -4.06 -6.63
N LEU A 65 7.94 -4.77 -5.55
CA LEU A 65 7.82 -4.18 -4.22
C LEU A 65 9.20 -3.85 -3.63
N GLU A 66 10.18 -4.73 -3.82
CA GLU A 66 11.56 -4.48 -3.41
C GLU A 66 12.15 -3.27 -4.14
N ALA A 67 11.90 -3.13 -5.44
CA ALA A 67 12.35 -1.98 -6.23
C ALA A 67 11.73 -0.63 -5.83
N ILE A 68 10.65 -0.62 -5.04
CA ILE A 68 10.01 0.61 -4.52
C ILE A 68 10.52 0.95 -3.10
N GLY A 69 11.11 -0.01 -2.39
CA GLY A 69 11.55 0.14 -1.00
C GLY A 69 12.94 0.76 -0.80
N ASP A 70 13.75 0.84 -1.86
CA ASP A 70 15.08 1.49 -1.91
C ASP A 70 15.01 2.96 -2.34
#